data_AF-W2Q1Q9-F1
#
_entry.id   AF-W2Q1Q9-F1
#
_cell.length_a   1.000
_cell.length_b   1.000
_cell.length_c   1.000
_cell.angle_alpha   90.00
_cell.angle_beta   90.00
_cell.angle_gamma   90.00
#
_symmetry.space_group_name_H-M   'P 1'
#
loop_
_entity.id
_entity.type
_entity.pdbx_description
1 polymer ?
#
loop_
_entity_poly.entity_id
_entity_poly.type
_entity_poly.pdbx_seq_one_letter_code
_entity_poly.pdbx_strand_id
1 'polypeptide(L)'
;MEKVCKRVFSYRLLRLACRLPSSPIVDAPCDRCHRFAARSGLLQQMQTLDRLFPDVLISMAATEAAASGHLHVLEWLYLRQHRVCWEPNITRKAVGSGILPVVRLLIQRFPPVSVKELFEVLLVSLVGGHTEITEFLWGQVLQLQPSQTYVSTAVSRASLSLAKWMLRDPTVGPPIISIDFAARRGDIDFVQWAQYHRSIATFSALDYAAASEMTTR
;
A
#
# COMPACT_ATOMS: atom_id res chain seq x y z
N MET A 1 5.83 -13.81 19.37
CA MET A 1 5.38 -13.34 18.04
C MET A 1 3.93 -13.71 17.72
N GLU A 2 3.39 -14.79 18.29
CA GLU A 2 1.98 -15.23 18.15
C GLU A 2 0.92 -14.23 18.69
N LYS A 3 1.30 -13.31 19.59
CA LYS A 3 0.41 -12.28 20.18
C LYS A 3 0.12 -11.10 19.25
N VAL A 4 0.94 -10.85 18.22
CA VAL A 4 0.75 -9.73 17.28
C VAL A 4 -0.13 -10.16 16.10
N CYS A 5 -0.01 -11.39 15.61
CA CYS A 5 -0.88 -11.93 14.56
C CYS A 5 -2.34 -12.14 15.02
N LYS A 6 -2.56 -12.48 16.31
CA LYS A 6 -3.91 -12.52 16.87
C LYS A 6 -4.58 -11.13 16.93
N ARG A 7 -3.81 -10.03 16.84
CA ARG A 7 -4.37 -8.67 16.83
C ARG A 7 -5.00 -8.26 15.50
N VAL A 8 -4.50 -8.75 14.36
CA VAL A 8 -5.09 -8.45 13.05
C VAL A 8 -6.45 -9.18 12.87
N PHE A 9 -6.58 -10.39 13.41
CA PHE A 9 -7.86 -11.12 13.40
C PHE A 9 -8.85 -10.68 14.50
N SER A 10 -8.39 -10.06 15.59
CA SER A 10 -9.29 -9.52 16.62
C SER A 10 -10.05 -8.25 16.21
N TYR A 11 -9.76 -7.65 15.05
CA TYR A 11 -10.47 -6.46 14.58
C TYR A 11 -11.93 -6.72 14.17
N ARG A 12 -12.30 -7.98 13.82
CA ARG A 12 -13.72 -8.36 13.67
C ARG A 12 -14.43 -8.56 15.02
N LEU A 13 -13.70 -8.82 16.10
CA LEU A 13 -14.26 -9.03 17.44
C LEU A 13 -14.53 -7.72 18.20
N LEU A 14 -13.83 -6.63 17.87
CA LEU A 14 -14.15 -5.30 18.42
C LEU A 14 -15.55 -4.82 18.01
N ARG A 15 -16.09 -5.30 16.88
CA ARG A 15 -17.50 -5.07 16.50
C ARG A 15 -18.52 -5.81 17.36
N LEU A 16 -18.13 -6.86 18.08
CA LEU A 16 -19.03 -7.68 18.91
C LEU A 16 -18.90 -7.37 20.42
N ALA A 17 -17.79 -6.77 20.87
CA ALA A 17 -17.53 -6.55 22.30
C ALA A 17 -17.96 -5.17 22.84
N CYS A 18 -18.09 -4.13 22.00
CA CYS A 18 -18.53 -2.81 22.46
C CYS A 18 -20.05 -2.66 22.27
N ARG A 19 -20.83 -3.26 23.16
CA ARG A 19 -22.22 -2.83 23.44
C ARG A 19 -22.18 -1.49 24.17
N LEU A 20 -21.81 -0.42 23.47
CA LEU A 20 -22.08 0.95 23.92
C LEU A 20 -23.43 1.37 23.36
N PRO A 21 -24.24 2.15 24.10
CA PRO A 21 -25.49 2.69 23.57
C PRO A 21 -25.18 3.66 22.42
N SER A 22 -25.15 3.13 21.19
CA SER A 22 -24.90 3.88 19.96
C SER A 22 -26.13 4.72 19.61
N SER A 23 -25.96 6.03 19.42
CA SER A 23 -26.99 6.87 18.84
C SER A 23 -26.64 7.11 17.37
N PRO A 24 -27.32 6.44 16.41
CA PRO A 24 -26.99 6.59 14.99
C PRO A 24 -27.14 8.02 14.48
N ILE A 25 -27.90 8.86 15.20
CA ILE A 25 -28.10 10.29 14.90
C ILE A 25 -26.83 11.11 15.18
N VAL A 26 -26.03 10.72 16.18
CA VAL A 26 -24.81 11.45 16.58
C VAL A 26 -23.55 10.78 16.02
N ASP A 27 -23.52 9.44 16.01
CA ASP A 27 -22.32 8.68 15.68
C ASP A 27 -21.92 8.84 14.21
N ALA A 28 -22.88 8.77 13.28
CA ALA A 28 -22.59 8.83 11.85
C ALA A 28 -22.13 10.22 11.35
N PRO A 29 -22.74 11.35 11.79
CA PRO A 29 -22.22 12.67 11.48
C PRO A 29 -20.85 12.94 12.13
N CYS A 30 -20.66 12.55 13.40
CA CYS A 30 -19.40 12.74 14.11
C CYS A 30 -18.25 11.97 13.43
N ASP A 31 -18.49 10.72 13.04
CA ASP A 31 -17.53 9.93 12.26
C ASP A 31 -17.19 10.59 10.91
N ARG A 32 -18.18 11.16 10.22
CA ARG A 32 -17.94 11.89 8.96
C ARG A 32 -17.06 13.12 9.18
N CYS A 33 -17.29 13.86 10.27
CA CYS A 33 -16.44 15.00 10.66
C CYS A 33 -15.02 14.55 10.99
N HIS A 34 -14.84 13.43 11.71
CA HIS A 34 -13.52 12.86 11.95
C HIS A 34 -12.81 12.47 10.65
N ARG A 35 -13.52 11.85 9.70
CA ARG A 35 -12.95 11.50 8.39
C ARG A 35 -12.52 12.73 7.60
N PHE A 36 -13.36 13.77 7.55
CA PHE A 36 -13.02 15.03 6.89
C PHE A 36 -11.81 15.71 7.54
N ALA A 37 -11.85 15.88 8.87
CA ALA A 37 -10.76 16.51 9.60
C ALA A 37 -9.44 15.73 9.46
N ALA A 38 -9.50 14.39 9.41
CA ALA A 38 -8.33 13.55 9.18
C ALA A 38 -7.77 13.69 7.77
N ARG A 39 -8.63 13.73 6.74
CA ARG A 39 -8.25 13.99 5.35
C ARG A 39 -7.61 15.36 5.16
N SER A 40 -8.02 16.36 5.93
CA SER A 40 -7.53 17.73 5.85
C SER A 40 -6.40 18.06 6.84
N GLY A 41 -5.99 17.11 7.68
CA GLY A 41 -4.92 17.32 8.66
C GLY A 41 -5.30 18.19 9.86
N LEU A 42 -6.61 18.41 10.09
CA LEU A 42 -7.18 19.31 11.09
C LEU A 42 -7.19 18.65 12.48
N LEU A 43 -6.00 18.36 13.01
CA LEU A 43 -5.82 17.65 14.29
C LEU A 43 -6.56 18.32 15.46
N GLN A 44 -6.57 19.65 15.53
CA GLN A 44 -7.26 20.39 16.60
C GLN A 44 -8.78 20.17 16.56
N GLN A 45 -9.38 20.07 15.38
CA GLN A 45 -10.80 19.78 15.22
C GLN A 45 -11.09 18.34 15.63
N MET A 46 -10.23 17.38 15.24
CA MET A 46 -10.37 16.00 15.69
C MET A 46 -10.28 15.88 17.21
N GLN A 47 -9.33 16.58 17.85
CA GLN A 47 -9.19 16.61 19.31
C GLN A 47 -10.39 17.25 20.01
N THR A 48 -11.06 18.19 19.36
CA THR A 48 -12.29 18.82 19.89
C THR A 48 -13.47 17.86 19.77
N LEU A 49 -13.64 17.20 18.61
CA LEU A 49 -14.67 16.18 18.42
C LEU A 49 -14.47 14.99 19.38
N ASP A 50 -13.22 14.55 19.58
CA ASP A 50 -12.85 13.48 20.51
C ASP A 50 -13.24 13.77 21.97
N ARG A 51 -13.14 15.05 22.38
CA ARG A 51 -13.55 15.53 23.71
C ARG A 51 -15.08 15.65 23.85
N LEU A 52 -15.76 16.09 22.80
CA LEU A 52 -17.23 16.26 22.81
C LEU A 52 -17.96 14.93 22.70
N PHE A 53 -17.38 13.95 22.01
CA PHE A 53 -17.98 12.66 21.72
C PHE A 53 -17.00 11.52 22.05
N PRO A 54 -16.73 11.25 23.35
CA PRO A 54 -15.74 10.26 23.79
C PRO A 54 -16.13 8.80 23.48
N ASP A 55 -17.41 8.52 23.22
CA ASP A 55 -17.91 7.16 22.97
C ASP A 55 -17.99 6.80 21.49
N VAL A 56 -17.81 7.77 20.58
CA VAL A 56 -17.91 7.55 19.14
C VAL A 56 -16.68 6.80 18.61
N LEU A 57 -16.89 5.74 17.84
CA LEU A 57 -15.81 5.05 17.13
C LEU A 57 -15.34 5.88 15.94
N ILE A 58 -14.02 5.89 15.71
CA ILE A 58 -13.38 6.61 14.61
C ILE A 58 -13.10 5.60 13.50
N SER A 59 -13.86 5.64 12.40
CA SER A 59 -13.74 4.64 11.35
C SER A 59 -12.58 4.92 10.38
N MET A 60 -12.86 5.43 9.18
CA MET A 60 -11.90 5.58 8.08
C MET A 60 -10.92 6.76 8.26
N ALA A 61 -10.94 7.44 9.40
CA ALA A 61 -10.08 8.61 9.63
C ALA A 61 -8.59 8.27 9.46
N ALA A 62 -8.16 7.07 9.91
CA ALA A 62 -6.79 6.61 9.70
C ALA A 62 -6.49 6.40 8.21
N THR A 63 -7.41 5.80 7.45
CA THR A 63 -7.27 5.62 5.99
C THR A 63 -7.16 6.97 5.26
N GLU A 64 -8.00 7.94 5.62
CA GLU A 64 -8.03 9.28 5.00
C GLU A 64 -6.78 10.09 5.35
N ALA A 65 -6.33 10.06 6.61
CA ALA A 65 -5.08 10.71 7.03
C ALA A 65 -3.88 10.07 6.34
N ALA A 66 -3.87 8.74 6.19
CA ALA A 66 -2.80 8.02 5.52
C ALA A 66 -2.74 8.31 4.01
N ALA A 67 -3.90 8.38 3.35
CA ALA A 67 -4.00 8.77 1.95
C ALA A 67 -3.52 10.21 1.71
N SER A 68 -3.78 11.11 2.68
CA SER A 68 -3.49 12.54 2.55
C SER A 68 -2.11 12.93 3.12
N GLY A 69 -1.39 11.97 3.71
CA GLY A 69 -0.04 12.17 4.22
C GLY A 69 0.08 12.88 5.56
N HIS A 70 -1.01 12.93 6.34
CA HIS A 70 -1.04 13.62 7.63
C HIS A 70 -0.49 12.77 8.77
N LEU A 71 0.84 12.71 8.85
CA LEU A 71 1.57 11.90 9.84
C LEU A 71 1.18 12.24 11.29
N HIS A 72 1.06 13.53 11.63
CA HIS A 72 0.68 13.99 12.97
C HIS A 72 -0.72 13.52 13.39
N VAL A 73 -1.65 13.42 12.43
CA VAL A 73 -2.98 12.86 12.68
C VAL A 73 -2.89 11.36 12.95
N LEU A 74 -2.10 10.63 12.17
CA LEU A 74 -1.91 9.19 12.36
C LEU A 74 -1.25 8.87 13.71
N GLU A 75 -0.25 9.63 14.12
CA GLU A 75 0.37 9.49 15.44
C GLU A 75 -0.65 9.71 16.56
N TRP A 76 -1.49 10.74 16.43
CA TRP A 76 -2.55 11.00 17.40
C TRP A 76 -3.60 9.89 17.44
N LEU A 77 -4.01 9.37 16.28
CA LEU A 77 -4.93 8.24 16.15
C LEU A 77 -4.34 6.96 16.72
N TYR A 78 -3.03 6.74 16.56
CA TYR A 78 -2.33 5.56 17.08
C TYR A 78 -2.37 5.50 18.61
N LEU A 79 -2.25 6.64 19.30
CA LEU A 79 -2.43 6.72 20.75
C LEU A 79 -3.85 6.33 21.20
N ARG A 80 -4.82 6.34 20.28
CA ARG A 80 -6.24 5.99 20.49
C ARG A 80 -6.66 4.73 19.73
N GLN A 81 -5.73 3.80 19.51
CA GLN A 81 -5.97 2.60 18.70
C GLN A 81 -7.22 1.76 19.09
N HIS A 82 -7.68 1.84 20.34
CA HIS A 82 -8.88 1.14 20.80
C HIS A 82 -10.20 1.73 20.25
N ARG A 83 -10.17 2.98 19.79
CA ARG A 83 -11.32 3.68 19.16
C ARG A 83 -11.24 3.74 17.65
N VAL A 84 -10.08 3.41 17.07
CA VAL A 84 -9.79 3.62 15.64
C VAL A 84 -9.87 2.30 14.89
N CYS A 85 -10.57 2.29 13.76
CA CYS A 85 -10.57 1.16 12.85
C CYS A 85 -9.30 1.17 11.98
N TRP A 86 -8.34 0.29 12.30
CA TRP A 86 -7.15 0.07 11.48
C TRP A 86 -7.42 -1.01 10.43
N GLU A 87 -7.90 -0.58 9.26
CA GLU A 87 -8.21 -1.48 8.15
C GLU A 87 -6.94 -2.00 7.46
N PRO A 88 -6.96 -3.24 6.90
CA PRO A 88 -5.81 -3.80 6.19
C PRO A 88 -5.35 -2.98 4.97
N ASN A 89 -6.25 -2.17 4.38
CA ASN A 89 -5.98 -1.42 3.17
C ASN A 89 -5.32 -0.04 3.40
N ILE A 90 -5.12 0.39 4.66
CA ILE A 90 -4.54 1.71 4.98
C ILE A 90 -3.15 1.85 4.33
N THR A 91 -2.29 0.84 4.48
CA THR A 91 -0.93 0.85 3.91
C THR A 91 -0.95 0.92 2.39
N ARG A 92 -1.84 0.17 1.72
CA ARG A 92 -2.00 0.25 0.26
C ARG A 92 -2.43 1.64 -0.20
N LYS A 93 -3.32 2.30 0.54
CA LYS A 93 -3.79 3.65 0.22
C LYS A 93 -2.67 4.69 0.39
N ALA A 94 -1.88 4.58 1.46
CA ALA A 94 -0.71 5.43 1.67
C ALA A 94 0.33 5.26 0.55
N VAL A 95 0.62 4.01 0.17
CA VAL A 95 1.53 3.70 -0.94
C VAL A 95 1.01 4.25 -2.26
N GLY A 96 -0.26 4.03 -2.58
CA GLY A 96 -0.87 4.57 -3.81
C GLY A 96 -0.79 6.10 -3.89
N SER A 97 -0.78 6.76 -2.74
CA SER A 97 -0.67 8.23 -2.64
C SER A 97 0.78 8.73 -2.62
N GLY A 98 1.77 7.84 -2.64
CA GLY A 98 3.19 8.22 -2.73
C GLY A 98 3.81 8.78 -1.45
N ILE A 99 3.17 8.58 -0.29
CA ILE A 99 3.63 9.23 0.96
C ILE A 99 4.58 8.32 1.77
N LEU A 100 5.88 8.39 1.48
CA LEU A 100 6.91 7.56 2.13
C LEU A 100 6.91 7.65 3.68
N PRO A 101 6.83 8.84 4.33
CA PRO A 101 6.86 8.92 5.79
C PRO A 101 5.73 8.15 6.47
N VAL A 102 4.52 8.20 5.88
CA VAL A 102 3.36 7.44 6.37
C VAL A 102 3.56 5.94 6.17
N VAL A 103 4.06 5.52 5.01
CA VAL A 103 4.32 4.10 4.72
C VAL A 103 5.34 3.52 5.70
N ARG A 104 6.42 4.26 6.01
CA ARG A 104 7.40 3.88 7.02
C ARG A 104 6.75 3.73 8.40
N LEU A 105 5.95 4.71 8.83
CA LEU A 105 5.22 4.64 10.10
C LEU A 105 4.33 3.39 10.16
N LEU A 106 3.53 3.16 9.12
CA LEU A 106 2.59 2.05 9.09
C LEU A 106 3.28 0.69 9.14
N ILE A 107 4.37 0.50 8.38
CA ILE A 107 5.12 -0.77 8.40
C ILE A 107 5.82 -0.98 9.75
N GLN A 108 6.36 0.08 10.36
CA GLN A 108 7.00 -0.02 11.68
C GLN A 108 5.99 -0.36 12.79
N ARG A 109 4.78 0.20 12.74
CA ARG A 109 3.74 -0.03 13.75
C ARG A 109 2.95 -1.32 13.50
N PHE A 110 2.77 -1.67 12.24
CA PHE A 110 2.01 -2.82 11.76
C PHE A 110 2.86 -3.61 10.76
N PRO A 111 3.89 -4.33 11.24
CA PRO A 111 4.75 -5.10 10.36
C PRO A 111 3.93 -6.17 9.63
N PRO A 112 4.19 -6.39 8.33
CA PRO A 112 3.49 -7.40 7.55
C PRO A 112 3.73 -8.79 8.14
N VAL A 113 2.70 -9.63 8.10
CA VAL A 113 2.77 -10.99 8.68
C VAL A 113 3.40 -11.98 7.69
N SER A 114 3.37 -11.67 6.40
CA SER A 114 3.85 -12.56 5.34
C SER A 114 4.48 -11.80 4.17
N VAL A 115 5.31 -12.51 3.39
CA VAL A 115 5.86 -12.03 2.12
C VAL A 115 4.73 -11.60 1.18
N LYS A 116 3.63 -12.36 1.12
CA LYS A 116 2.49 -12.07 0.23
C LYS A 116 1.88 -10.70 0.52
N GLU A 117 1.63 -10.40 1.79
CA GLU A 117 1.04 -9.12 2.21
C GLU A 117 1.95 -7.94 1.85
N LEU A 118 3.25 -8.07 2.15
CA LEU A 118 4.23 -7.05 1.80
C LEU A 118 4.39 -6.90 0.28
N PHE A 119 4.35 -8.01 -0.46
CA PHE A 119 4.46 -8.02 -1.92
C PHE A 119 3.27 -7.33 -2.59
N GLU A 120 2.05 -7.56 -2.10
CA GLU A 120 0.86 -6.85 -2.61
C GLU A 120 0.98 -5.33 -2.43
N VAL A 121 1.62 -4.87 -1.35
CA VAL A 121 1.91 -3.45 -1.11
C VAL A 121 3.02 -2.94 -2.06
N LEU A 122 4.09 -3.72 -2.27
CA LEU A 122 5.15 -3.43 -3.25
C LEU A 122 4.59 -3.29 -4.67
N LEU A 123 3.65 -4.13 -5.07
CA LEU A 123 3.04 -4.02 -6.40
C LEU A 123 2.32 -2.68 -6.61
N VAL A 124 1.72 -2.13 -5.56
CA VAL A 124 1.08 -0.81 -5.64
C VAL A 124 2.12 0.29 -5.86
N SER A 125 3.29 0.22 -5.21
CA SER A 125 4.35 1.21 -5.40
C SER A 125 4.96 1.13 -6.81
N LEU A 126 5.14 -0.08 -7.34
CA LEU A 126 5.64 -0.31 -8.70
C LEU A 126 4.70 0.24 -9.76
N VAL A 127 3.39 0.00 -9.62
CA VAL A 127 2.38 0.53 -10.55
C VAL A 127 2.25 2.05 -10.45
N GLY A 128 2.32 2.59 -9.23
CA GLY A 128 2.26 4.04 -8.99
C GLY A 128 3.53 4.78 -9.39
N GLY A 129 4.62 4.09 -9.73
CA GLY A 129 5.91 4.72 -10.05
C GLY A 129 6.62 5.34 -8.83
N HIS A 130 6.22 4.94 -7.61
CA HIS A 130 6.77 5.49 -6.37
C HIS A 130 8.12 4.85 -6.05
N THR A 131 9.20 5.38 -6.62
CA THR A 131 10.56 4.82 -6.57
C THR A 131 11.07 4.67 -5.13
N GLU A 132 11.03 5.74 -4.33
CA GLU A 132 11.56 5.73 -2.96
C GLU A 132 10.81 4.73 -2.06
N ILE A 133 9.50 4.59 -2.25
CA ILE A 133 8.68 3.61 -1.54
C ILE A 133 9.06 2.20 -2.01
N THR A 134 9.24 2.01 -3.32
CA THR A 134 9.64 0.73 -3.88
C THR A 134 10.99 0.27 -3.34
N GLU A 135 11.98 1.15 -3.27
CA GLU A 135 13.30 0.84 -2.71
C GLU A 135 13.21 0.45 -1.24
N PHE A 136 12.42 1.19 -0.45
CA PHE A 136 12.16 0.88 0.95
C PHE A 136 11.49 -0.49 1.13
N LEU A 137 10.44 -0.78 0.36
CA LEU A 137 9.69 -2.03 0.44
C LEU A 137 10.51 -3.22 -0.08
N TRP A 138 11.32 -3.03 -1.13
CA TRP A 138 12.11 -4.08 -1.74
C TRP A 138 13.12 -4.68 -0.77
N GLY A 139 13.84 -3.84 -0.01
CA GLY A 139 14.76 -4.31 1.02
C GLY A 139 14.07 -5.17 2.09
N GLN A 140 12.83 -4.84 2.46
CA GLN A 140 12.03 -5.62 3.40
C GLN A 140 11.56 -6.95 2.77
N VAL A 141 11.20 -6.96 1.49
CA VAL A 141 10.80 -8.17 0.78
C VAL A 141 11.96 -9.15 0.70
N LEU A 142 13.17 -8.69 0.35
CA LEU A 142 14.35 -9.54 0.25
C LEU A 142 14.73 -10.21 1.57
N GLN A 143 14.55 -9.51 2.71
CA GLN A 143 14.77 -10.09 4.03
C GLN A 143 13.86 -11.28 4.34
N LEU A 144 12.69 -11.34 3.70
CA LEU A 144 11.73 -12.44 3.86
C LEU A 144 11.95 -13.58 2.85
N GLN A 145 13.05 -13.55 2.07
CA GLN A 145 13.44 -14.59 1.11
C GLN A 145 12.31 -14.93 0.12
N PRO A 146 11.97 -14.01 -0.80
CA PRO A 146 10.87 -14.20 -1.73
C PRO A 146 11.19 -15.33 -2.72
N SER A 147 10.14 -16.02 -3.20
CA SER A 147 10.31 -16.95 -4.32
C SER A 147 10.69 -16.20 -5.61
N GLN A 148 11.30 -16.93 -6.55
CA GLN A 148 11.66 -16.38 -7.87
C GLN A 148 10.45 -15.85 -8.66
N THR A 149 9.24 -16.36 -8.40
CA THR A 149 8.00 -15.84 -8.99
C THR A 149 7.70 -14.40 -8.54
N TYR A 150 7.89 -14.10 -7.26
CA TYR A 150 7.70 -12.76 -6.73
C TYR A 150 8.72 -11.79 -7.34
N VAL A 151 9.99 -12.20 -7.38
CA VAL A 151 11.07 -11.42 -8.00
C VAL A 151 10.76 -11.12 -9.47
N SER A 152 10.46 -12.16 -10.25
CA SER A 152 10.13 -12.05 -11.67
C SER A 152 8.96 -11.10 -11.92
N THR A 153 7.91 -11.20 -11.10
CA THR A 153 6.74 -10.33 -11.18
C THR A 153 7.06 -8.88 -10.83
N ALA A 154 7.88 -8.64 -9.80
CA ALA A 154 8.28 -7.29 -9.41
C ALA A 154 9.11 -6.61 -10.52
N VAL A 155 10.12 -7.30 -11.04
CA VAL A 155 10.98 -6.79 -12.12
C VAL A 155 10.16 -6.50 -13.37
N SER A 156 9.26 -7.40 -13.77
CA SER A 156 8.41 -7.22 -14.96
C SER A 156 7.44 -6.03 -14.86
N ARG A 157 7.10 -5.59 -13.64
CA ARG A 157 6.17 -4.48 -13.40
C ARG A 157 6.86 -3.16 -13.10
N ALA A 158 8.16 -3.19 -12.83
CA ALA A 158 8.96 -2.01 -12.56
C ALA A 158 9.11 -1.12 -13.81
N SER A 159 9.55 0.13 -13.60
CA SER A 159 10.12 0.93 -14.68
C SER A 159 11.49 0.38 -15.07
N LEU A 160 12.00 0.71 -16.25
CA LEU A 160 13.32 0.27 -16.71
C LEU A 160 14.43 0.60 -15.70
N SER A 161 14.41 1.82 -15.14
CA SER A 161 15.39 2.27 -14.15
C SER A 161 15.31 1.45 -12.86
N LEU A 162 14.10 1.19 -12.35
CA LEU A 162 13.90 0.37 -11.16
C LEU A 162 14.26 -1.09 -11.39
N ALA A 163 13.92 -1.67 -12.54
CA ALA A 163 14.29 -3.04 -12.89
C ALA A 163 15.82 -3.22 -12.92
N LYS A 164 16.53 -2.29 -13.58
CA LYS A 164 17.99 -2.26 -13.57
C LYS A 164 18.55 -2.11 -12.16
N TRP A 165 17.94 -1.29 -11.31
CA TRP A 165 18.36 -1.11 -9.92
C TRP A 165 18.14 -2.39 -9.09
N MET A 166 16.97 -3.02 -9.18
CA MET A 166 16.63 -4.26 -8.47
C MET A 166 17.61 -5.39 -8.81
N LEU A 167 18.01 -5.49 -10.08
CA LEU A 167 18.92 -6.53 -10.56
C LEU A 167 20.41 -6.30 -10.20
N ARG A 168 20.77 -5.18 -9.57
CA ARG A 168 22.11 -5.00 -9.02
C ARG A 168 22.36 -5.83 -7.78
N ASP A 169 21.30 -6.20 -7.06
CA ASP A 169 21.42 -7.01 -5.87
C ASP A 169 21.59 -8.49 -6.26
N PRO A 170 22.72 -9.13 -5.93
CA PRO A 170 22.98 -10.51 -6.32
C PRO A 170 22.03 -11.52 -5.66
N THR A 171 21.37 -11.16 -4.56
CA THR A 171 20.41 -12.03 -3.86
C THR A 171 19.14 -12.30 -4.66
N VAL A 172 18.87 -11.45 -5.66
CA VAL A 172 17.68 -11.51 -6.51
C VAL A 172 17.75 -12.69 -7.48
N GLY A 173 18.96 -13.08 -7.90
CA GLY A 173 19.16 -14.09 -8.93
C GLY A 173 18.60 -13.66 -10.31
N PRO A 174 18.70 -14.52 -11.33
CA PRO A 174 18.21 -14.21 -12.68
C PRO A 174 16.69 -14.41 -12.78
N PRO A 175 15.86 -13.36 -12.93
CA PRO A 175 14.42 -13.53 -13.07
C PRO A 175 14.02 -13.97 -14.48
N ILE A 176 12.79 -14.43 -14.59
CA ILE A 176 12.07 -14.52 -15.86
C ILE A 176 11.34 -13.18 -16.07
N ILE A 177 11.65 -12.46 -17.14
CA ILE A 177 11.08 -11.13 -17.39
C ILE A 177 9.90 -11.24 -18.35
N SER A 178 8.68 -10.94 -17.88
CA SER A 178 7.52 -10.81 -18.76
C SER A 178 7.50 -9.42 -19.39
N ILE A 179 7.40 -9.37 -20.72
CA ILE A 179 7.31 -8.10 -21.46
C ILE A 179 5.87 -7.57 -21.57
N ASP A 180 4.87 -8.35 -21.16
CA ASP A 180 3.45 -8.01 -21.33
C ASP A 180 3.08 -6.66 -20.69
N PHE A 181 3.64 -6.39 -19.50
CA PHE A 181 3.40 -5.12 -18.79
C PHE A 181 4.11 -3.94 -19.44
N ALA A 182 5.29 -4.15 -20.03
CA ALA A 182 6.00 -3.13 -20.78
C ALA A 182 5.25 -2.80 -22.08
N ALA A 183 4.82 -3.83 -22.81
CA ALA A 183 4.01 -3.69 -24.03
C ALA A 183 2.69 -2.93 -23.75
N ARG A 184 1.98 -3.27 -22.68
CA ARG A 184 0.76 -2.56 -22.27
C ARG A 184 0.99 -1.07 -21.95
N ARG A 185 2.18 -0.71 -21.47
CA ARG A 185 2.56 0.68 -21.18
C ARG A 185 3.12 1.42 -22.39
N GLY A 186 3.39 0.73 -23.50
CA GLY A 186 4.17 1.27 -24.62
C GLY A 186 5.64 1.54 -24.27
N ASP A 187 6.18 0.87 -23.25
CA ASP A 187 7.56 1.05 -22.78
C ASP A 187 8.54 0.26 -23.67
N ILE A 188 8.82 0.80 -24.85
CA ILE A 188 9.68 0.18 -25.88
C ILE A 188 11.09 -0.06 -25.34
N ASP A 189 11.63 0.88 -24.57
CA ASP A 189 12.99 0.77 -24.01
C ASP A 189 13.09 -0.42 -23.05
N PHE A 190 12.06 -0.66 -22.23
CA PHE A 190 12.00 -1.84 -21.38
C PHE A 190 11.90 -3.12 -22.20
N VAL A 191 11.09 -3.15 -23.25
CA VAL A 191 10.95 -4.33 -24.12
C VAL A 191 12.29 -4.68 -24.78
N GLN A 192 12.98 -3.68 -25.36
CA GLN A 192 14.31 -3.88 -25.96
C GLN A 192 15.33 -4.37 -24.93
N TRP A 193 15.33 -3.78 -23.73
CA TRP A 193 16.21 -4.20 -22.65
C TRP A 193 15.92 -5.64 -22.16
N ALA A 194 14.64 -6.01 -22.08
CA ALA A 194 14.21 -7.34 -21.65
C ALA A 194 14.58 -8.44 -22.64
N GLN A 195 14.71 -8.14 -23.95
CA GLN A 195 15.16 -9.11 -24.97
C GLN A 195 16.57 -9.66 -24.68
N TYR A 196 17.44 -8.87 -24.04
CA TYR A 196 18.78 -9.30 -23.63
C TYR A 196 18.80 -10.14 -22.34
N HIS A 197 17.64 -10.31 -21.69
CA HIS A 197 17.45 -11.16 -20.52
C HIS A 197 16.57 -12.37 -20.88
N ARG A 198 16.44 -13.36 -19.98
CA ARG A 198 15.48 -14.48 -20.15
C ARG A 198 14.04 -13.94 -20.10
N SER A 199 13.59 -13.37 -21.21
CA SER A 199 12.26 -12.78 -21.35
C SER A 199 11.26 -13.77 -21.95
N ILE A 200 10.00 -13.59 -21.56
CA ILE A 200 8.86 -14.29 -22.14
C ILE A 200 7.81 -13.26 -22.55
N ALA A 201 7.13 -13.53 -23.65
CA ALA A 201 5.97 -12.80 -24.11
C ALA A 201 4.78 -13.76 -24.11
N THR A 202 3.64 -13.38 -23.53
CA THR A 202 2.39 -14.11 -23.76
C THR A 202 1.67 -13.55 -24.97
N PHE A 203 0.65 -14.25 -25.47
CA PHE A 203 -0.22 -13.77 -26.54
C PHE A 203 -0.77 -12.35 -26.27
N SER A 204 -1.01 -12.03 -24.99
CA SER A 204 -1.47 -10.71 -24.55
C SER A 204 -0.51 -9.56 -24.91
N ALA A 205 0.82 -9.80 -24.96
CA ALA A 205 1.79 -8.75 -25.31
C ALA A 205 1.60 -8.24 -26.73
N LEU A 206 1.26 -9.13 -27.67
CA LEU A 206 1.04 -8.78 -29.08
C LEU A 206 -0.24 -7.95 -29.23
N ASP A 207 -1.32 -8.34 -28.55
CA ASP A 207 -2.58 -7.60 -28.57
C ASP A 207 -2.43 -6.18 -27.99
N TYR A 208 -1.65 -6.04 -26.91
CA TYR A 208 -1.38 -4.73 -26.31
C TYR A 208 -0.48 -3.84 -27.18
N ALA A 209 0.53 -4.41 -27.83
CA ALA A 209 1.39 -3.67 -28.75
C ALA A 209 0.59 -3.15 -29.96
N ALA A 210 -0.26 -4.02 -30.56
CA ALA A 210 -1.13 -3.65 -31.67
C ALA A 210 -2.14 -2.55 -31.29
N ALA A 211 -2.69 -2.57 -30.08
CA ALA A 211 -3.58 -1.52 -29.60
C ALA A 211 -2.86 -0.16 -29.40
N SER A 212 -1.59 -0.17 -29.00
CA SER A 212 -0.82 1.06 -28.76
C SER A 212 -0.45 1.81 -30.04
N GLU A 213 -0.21 1.11 -31.16
CA GLU A 213 0.06 1.72 -32.47
C GLU A 213 -1.18 2.40 -33.09
N MET A 214 -2.39 1.97 -32.72
CA MET A 214 -3.62 2.60 -33.18
C MET A 214 -3.92 3.92 -32.47
N THR A 215 -3.37 4.13 -31.27
CA THR A 215 -3.55 5.38 -30.51
C THR A 215 -2.55 6.49 -30.84
N THR A 216 -1.49 6.17 -31.59
CA THR A 216 -0.42 7.12 -31.98
C THR A 216 -0.51 7.58 -33.45
N ARG A 217 -1.56 7.18 -34.18
CA ARG A 217 -1.93 7.68 -35.51
C ARG A 217 -3.16 8.57 -35.44
#